data_AF-A0A7V8VJ35-F1
#
_entry.id   AF-A0A7V8VJ35-F1
#
_cell.length_a   1.000
_cell.length_b   1.000
_cell.length_c   1.000
_cell.angle_alpha   90.00
_cell.angle_beta   90.00
_cell.angle_gamma   90.00
#
_symmetry.space_group_name_H-M   'P 1'
#
loop_
_entity.id
_entity.type
_entity.pdbx_description
1 polymer ?
#
loop_
_entity_poly.entity_id
_entity_poly.type
_entity_poly.pdbx_seq_one_letter_code
_entity_poly.pdbx_strand_id
1 'polypeptide(L)'
;ICAVRLQPDALPYDDNFLELDPRHRDRSGLGLPVLRITYDLQQNEHRMSEFMEGKAEEILREMGATKTWRGPRFGGVMSSHELGGCRMGEDPRGSVVDPALRVHDTPGLYVFSGAVFPTCHGVNPTLTMWALCYRAAEQLVDRLQRSEEP
;
A
#
# COMPACT_ATOMS: atom_id res chain seq x y z
N ILE A 1 11.31 16.86 24.89
CA ILE A 1 11.67 16.38 23.53
C ILE A 1 10.35 16.13 22.80
N CYS A 2 10.13 16.81 21.67
CA CYS A 2 8.92 16.69 20.85
C CYS A 2 9.32 16.08 19.50
N ALA A 3 8.42 15.32 18.87
CA ALA A 3 8.64 14.73 17.55
C ALA A 3 7.42 14.98 16.66
N VAL A 4 7.69 15.43 15.44
CA VAL A 4 6.72 15.44 14.35
C VAL A 4 7.07 14.24 13.46
N ARG A 5 6.12 13.32 13.28
CA ARG A 5 6.28 12.16 12.39
C ARG A 5 5.64 12.47 11.05
N LEU A 6 6.38 12.16 9.99
CA LEU A 6 5.96 12.35 8.61
C LEU A 6 5.62 11.01 8.01
N GLN A 7 4.49 10.94 7.31
CA GLN A 7 4.12 9.78 6.51
C GLN A 7 3.95 10.25 5.05
N PRO A 8 4.99 10.09 4.21
CA PRO A 8 4.89 10.44 2.81
C PRO A 8 4.05 9.42 2.05
N ASP A 9 3.52 9.86 0.92
CA ASP A 9 2.98 8.97 -0.12
C ASP A 9 4.13 8.34 -0.94
N ALA A 10 3.84 7.31 -1.72
CA ALA A 10 4.72 6.78 -2.76
C ALA A 10 3.85 6.44 -3.98
N LEU A 11 4.17 7.06 -5.12
CA LEU A 11 3.37 6.85 -6.33
C LEU A 11 3.53 5.41 -6.88
N PRO A 12 2.50 4.88 -7.54
CA PRO A 12 2.52 3.54 -8.11
C PRO A 12 3.29 3.51 -9.43
N TYR A 13 4.63 3.42 -9.36
CA TYR A 13 5.49 3.29 -10.53
C TYR A 13 5.53 1.85 -11.05
N ASP A 14 5.54 1.67 -12.37
CA ASP A 14 5.63 0.33 -12.99
C ASP A 14 6.98 -0.35 -12.72
N ASP A 15 8.05 0.43 -12.51
CA ASP A 15 9.38 -0.09 -12.16
C ASP A 15 9.48 -0.56 -10.69
N ASN A 16 8.45 -0.28 -9.88
CA ASN A 16 8.32 -0.78 -8.52
C ASN A 16 7.34 -1.95 -8.50
N PHE A 17 7.87 -3.17 -8.38
CA PHE A 17 7.06 -4.39 -8.51
C PHE A 17 7.49 -5.52 -7.59
N LEU A 18 6.57 -6.47 -7.45
CA LEU A 18 6.70 -7.66 -6.63
C LEU A 18 6.75 -8.88 -7.54
N GLU A 19 7.62 -9.83 -7.21
CA GLU A 19 7.70 -11.10 -7.92
C GLU A 19 8.12 -12.23 -6.99
N LEU A 20 7.90 -13.46 -7.41
CA LEU A 20 8.33 -14.64 -6.66
C LEU A 20 9.79 -14.95 -6.99
N ASP A 21 10.63 -15.15 -5.98
CA ASP A 21 12.02 -15.52 -6.20
C ASP A 21 12.10 -16.93 -6.81
N PRO A 22 12.74 -17.10 -7.97
CA PRO A 22 12.78 -18.39 -8.64
C PRO A 22 13.64 -19.42 -7.91
N ARG A 23 14.60 -18.98 -7.08
CA ARG A 23 15.64 -19.81 -6.45
C ARG A 23 15.40 -20.02 -4.96
N HIS A 24 14.97 -18.98 -4.26
CA HIS A 24 14.84 -19.01 -2.81
C HIS A 24 13.43 -19.46 -2.40
N ARG A 25 13.39 -20.26 -1.33
CA ARG A 25 12.15 -20.76 -0.72
C ARG A 25 12.09 -20.34 0.74
N ASP A 26 10.88 -20.17 1.24
CA ASP A 26 10.64 -19.85 2.63
C ASP A 26 10.93 -21.04 3.56
N ARG A 27 10.85 -20.78 4.87
CA ARG A 27 11.04 -21.80 5.92
C ARG A 27 9.72 -22.19 6.58
N SER A 28 8.58 -21.94 5.93
CA SER A 28 7.25 -22.21 6.49
C SER A 28 6.94 -23.72 6.59
N GLY A 29 7.75 -24.57 5.97
CA GLY A 29 7.49 -26.00 5.82
C GLY A 29 6.71 -26.35 4.55
N LEU A 30 6.12 -25.35 3.88
CA LEU A 30 5.49 -25.50 2.56
C LEU A 30 6.48 -25.28 1.42
N GLY A 31 7.63 -24.65 1.69
CA GLY A 31 8.67 -24.41 0.70
C GLY A 31 8.19 -23.50 -0.42
N LEU A 32 7.45 -22.44 -0.08
CA LEU A 32 6.91 -21.50 -1.05
C LEU A 32 8.02 -20.55 -1.55
N PRO A 33 7.96 -20.05 -2.80
CA PRO A 33 8.83 -18.98 -3.25
C PRO A 33 8.76 -17.77 -2.32
N VAL A 34 9.92 -17.21 -1.94
CA VAL A 34 9.94 -15.95 -1.17
C VAL A 34 9.58 -14.77 -2.07
N LEU A 35 9.00 -13.73 -1.48
CA LEU A 35 8.74 -12.48 -2.18
C LEU A 35 10.06 -11.76 -2.49
N ARG A 36 10.28 -11.40 -3.76
CA ARG A 36 11.35 -10.52 -4.21
C ARG A 36 10.75 -9.17 -4.59
N ILE A 37 11.31 -8.12 -4.02
CA ILE A 37 10.78 -6.75 -4.11
C ILE A 37 11.79 -5.91 -4.87
N THR A 38 11.36 -5.35 -6.00
CA THR A 38 12.09 -4.32 -6.75
C THR A 38 11.44 -2.99 -6.42
N TYR A 39 12.17 -2.10 -5.75
CA TYR A 39 11.63 -0.84 -5.28
C TYR A 39 12.70 0.23 -5.21
N ASP A 40 12.42 1.38 -5.81
CA ASP A 40 13.20 2.60 -5.64
C ASP A 40 12.29 3.81 -5.43
N LEU A 41 12.77 4.75 -4.63
CA LEU A 41 12.11 6.05 -4.47
C LEU A 41 12.45 6.92 -5.68
N GLN A 42 11.45 7.61 -6.21
CA GLN A 42 11.66 8.47 -7.37
C GLN A 42 11.78 9.94 -6.94
N GLN A 43 12.06 10.80 -7.92
CA GLN A 43 12.26 12.23 -7.69
C GLN A 43 11.06 12.90 -6.99
N ASN A 44 9.84 12.39 -7.18
CA ASN A 44 8.66 12.90 -6.49
C ASN A 44 8.75 12.69 -4.97
N GLU A 45 9.06 11.48 -4.52
CA GLU A 45 9.13 11.10 -3.11
C GLU A 45 10.26 11.86 -2.40
N HIS A 46 11.38 12.11 -3.09
CA HIS A 46 12.45 12.95 -2.59
C HIS A 46 12.02 14.41 -2.38
N ARG A 47 11.34 15.02 -3.37
CA ARG A 47 10.83 16.39 -3.26
C ARG A 47 9.77 16.52 -2.17
N MET A 48 8.86 15.55 -2.07
CA MET A 48 7.83 15.51 -1.04
C MET A 48 8.44 15.39 0.36
N SER A 49 9.42 14.50 0.53
CA SER A 49 10.11 14.33 1.82
C SER A 49 10.79 15.63 2.26
N GLU A 50 11.51 16.29 1.35
CA GLU A 50 12.16 17.58 1.64
C GLU A 50 11.17 18.68 2.03
N PHE A 51 10.05 18.77 1.30
CA PHE A 51 8.99 19.72 1.63
C PHE A 51 8.37 19.45 3.01
N MET A 52 8.00 18.19 3.29
CA MET A 52 7.38 17.80 4.57
C MET A 52 8.33 17.99 5.74
N GLU A 53 9.63 17.71 5.57
CA GLU A 53 10.66 17.98 6.59
C GLU A 53 10.78 19.47 6.90
N GLY A 54 10.75 20.34 5.88
CA GLY A 54 10.74 21.79 6.08
C GLY A 54 9.54 22.23 6.91
N LYS A 55 8.35 21.69 6.60
CA LYS A 55 7.13 21.98 7.37
C LYS A 55 7.15 21.46 8.79
N ALA A 56 7.71 20.26 9.02
CA ALA A 56 7.89 19.74 10.37
C ALA A 56 8.81 20.64 11.21
N GLU A 57 9.87 21.16 10.60
CA GLU A 57 10.78 22.10 11.26
C GLU A 57 10.09 23.42 11.61
N GLU A 58 9.33 24.01 10.68
CA GLU A 58 8.50 25.20 10.94
C GLU A 58 7.56 24.95 12.13
N ILE A 59 6.81 23.84 12.13
CA ILE A 59 5.89 23.48 13.23
C ILE A 59 6.63 23.39 14.57
N LEU A 60 7.79 22.73 14.61
CA LEU A 60 8.57 22.60 15.84
C LEU A 60 9.05 23.96 16.35
N ARG A 61 9.46 24.87 15.46
CA ARG A 61 9.89 26.23 15.83
C ARG A 61 8.73 27.03 16.42
N GLU A 62 7.55 26.98 15.81
CA GLU A 62 6.34 27.63 16.35
C GLU A 62 5.92 27.05 17.72
N MET A 63 6.18 25.75 17.95
CA MET A 63 6.00 25.11 19.25
C MET A 63 7.08 25.48 20.30
N GLY A 64 8.01 26.38 19.96
CA GLY A 64 9.06 26.87 20.86
C GLY A 64 10.36 26.08 20.84
N ALA A 65 10.62 25.25 19.81
CA ALA A 65 11.87 24.51 19.71
C ALA A 65 13.07 25.43 19.50
N THR A 66 14.04 25.40 20.42
CA THR A 66 15.31 26.12 20.28
C THR A 66 16.31 25.39 19.39
N LYS A 67 16.16 24.06 19.25
CA LYS A 67 16.97 23.20 18.37
C LYS A 67 16.08 22.18 17.67
N THR A 68 16.40 21.89 16.42
CA THR A 68 15.73 20.93 15.54
C THR A 68 16.78 20.03 14.90
N TRP A 69 16.42 18.78 14.63
CA TRP A 69 17.24 17.84 13.87
C TRP A 69 16.32 16.92 13.08
N ARG A 70 16.77 16.50 11.90
CA ARG A 70 16.03 15.59 11.04
C ARG A 70 16.45 14.16 11.34
N GLY A 71 15.47 13.25 11.37
CA GLY A 71 15.74 11.82 11.42
C GLY A 71 16.29 11.31 10.08
N PRO A 72 16.76 10.05 10.02
CA PRO A 72 17.12 9.43 8.76
C PRO A 72 15.91 9.41 7.82
N ARG A 73 16.13 9.72 6.54
CA ARG A 73 15.13 9.53 5.50
C ARG A 73 14.94 8.03 5.26
N PHE A 74 13.70 7.63 4.98
CA PHE A 74 13.41 6.28 4.52
C PHE A 74 14.06 6.07 3.15
N GLY A 75 14.70 4.93 2.98
CA GLY A 75 15.50 4.61 1.78
C GLY A 75 15.02 3.39 1.03
N GLY A 76 13.77 2.93 1.23
CA GLY A 76 13.25 1.78 0.50
C GLY A 76 12.10 1.06 1.19
N VAL A 77 12.05 -0.25 0.96
CA VAL A 77 10.99 -1.17 1.39
C VAL A 77 10.81 -1.16 2.91
N MET A 78 9.56 -0.96 3.36
CA MET A 78 9.19 -0.98 4.78
C MET A 78 7.98 -1.88 5.00
N SER A 79 8.03 -2.71 6.04
CA SER A 79 7.05 -3.77 6.28
C SER A 79 5.74 -3.33 6.97
N SER A 80 5.50 -2.03 7.14
CA SER A 80 4.35 -1.56 7.94
C SER A 80 3.15 -1.09 7.12
N HIS A 81 3.34 -0.64 5.88
CA HIS A 81 2.27 -0.18 4.97
C HIS A 81 2.53 -0.69 3.54
N GLU A 82 2.56 -2.00 3.37
CA GLU A 82 2.66 -2.62 2.05
C GLU A 82 1.31 -2.50 1.33
N LEU A 83 1.29 -1.74 0.25
CA LEU A 83 0.10 -1.43 -0.55
C LEU A 83 0.36 -1.77 -2.03
N GLY A 84 -0.69 -2.15 -2.74
CA GLY A 84 -0.60 -2.52 -4.16
C GLY A 84 -0.16 -3.98 -4.38
N GLY A 85 0.22 -4.31 -5.62
CA GLY A 85 0.51 -5.69 -6.05
C GLY A 85 -0.72 -6.45 -6.56
N CYS A 86 -1.92 -6.17 -6.02
CA CYS A 86 -3.19 -6.66 -6.56
C CYS A 86 -4.16 -5.49 -6.83
N ARG A 87 -3.65 -4.40 -7.43
CA ARG A 87 -4.35 -3.10 -7.51
C ARG A 87 -5.77 -3.22 -8.05
N MET A 88 -6.67 -2.48 -7.43
CA MET A 88 -8.07 -2.29 -7.84
C MET A 88 -8.18 -1.34 -9.03
N GLY A 89 -9.07 -1.64 -9.97
CA GLY A 89 -9.36 -0.78 -11.12
C GLY A 89 -10.49 -1.32 -12.01
N GLU A 90 -11.01 -0.47 -12.89
CA GLU A 90 -12.09 -0.86 -13.82
C GLU A 90 -11.57 -1.62 -15.05
N ASP A 91 -10.33 -1.35 -15.48
CA ASP A 91 -9.71 -2.01 -16.64
C ASP A 91 -8.85 -3.20 -16.20
N PRO A 92 -9.19 -4.45 -16.58
CA PRO A 92 -8.40 -5.64 -16.24
C PRO A 92 -6.98 -5.64 -16.83
N ARG A 93 -6.70 -4.82 -17.85
CA ARG A 93 -5.33 -4.69 -18.41
C ARG A 93 -4.37 -3.96 -17.48
N GLY A 94 -4.91 -3.19 -16.55
CA GLY A 94 -4.15 -2.41 -15.58
C GLY A 94 -4.55 -2.69 -14.15
N SER A 95 -5.32 -3.75 -13.85
CA SER A 95 -5.74 -4.06 -12.49
C SER A 95 -6.01 -5.54 -12.29
N VAL A 96 -5.89 -5.99 -11.05
CA VAL A 96 -6.10 -7.41 -10.70
C VAL A 96 -7.53 -7.62 -10.23
N VAL A 97 -8.07 -6.65 -9.47
CA VAL A 97 -9.44 -6.69 -8.96
C VAL A 97 -10.26 -5.52 -9.45
N ASP A 98 -11.57 -5.73 -9.56
CA ASP A 98 -12.56 -4.68 -9.81
C ASP A 98 -12.84 -3.85 -8.54
N PRO A 99 -13.62 -2.76 -8.63
CA PRO A 99 -14.00 -1.96 -7.45
C PRO A 99 -14.75 -2.71 -6.33
N ALA A 100 -15.27 -3.90 -6.62
CA ALA A 100 -15.89 -4.81 -5.65
C ALA A 100 -14.90 -5.81 -5.05
N LEU A 101 -13.60 -5.65 -5.32
CA LEU A 101 -12.51 -6.52 -4.89
C LEU A 101 -12.55 -7.94 -5.49
N ARG A 102 -13.30 -8.13 -6.58
CA ARG A 102 -13.37 -9.41 -7.31
C ARG A 102 -12.24 -9.48 -8.33
N VAL A 103 -11.57 -10.61 -8.43
CA VAL A 103 -10.55 -10.84 -9.45
C VAL A 103 -11.21 -10.88 -10.83
N HIS A 104 -10.65 -10.13 -11.78
CA HIS A 104 -11.27 -9.95 -13.10
C HIS A 104 -11.41 -11.25 -13.90
N ASP A 105 -10.39 -12.11 -13.86
CA ASP A 105 -10.28 -13.30 -14.71
C ASP A 105 -10.73 -14.61 -14.01
N THR A 106 -11.05 -14.54 -12.72
CA THR A 106 -11.34 -15.70 -11.88
C THR A 106 -12.64 -15.48 -11.09
N PRO A 107 -13.80 -15.88 -11.65
CA PRO A 107 -15.08 -15.78 -10.94
C PRO A 107 -15.06 -16.50 -9.59
N GLY A 108 -15.68 -15.90 -8.57
CA GLY A 108 -15.70 -16.42 -7.19
C GLY A 108 -14.43 -16.15 -6.38
N LEU A 109 -13.41 -15.51 -6.95
CA LEU A 109 -12.18 -15.13 -6.24
C LEU A 109 -12.15 -13.64 -5.89
N TYR A 110 -11.78 -13.34 -4.64
CA TYR A 110 -11.75 -11.99 -4.07
C TYR A 110 -10.45 -11.73 -3.32
N VAL A 111 -10.03 -10.47 -3.27
CA VAL A 111 -8.82 -10.05 -2.53
C VAL A 111 -9.19 -9.02 -1.46
N PHE A 112 -9.10 -9.41 -0.18
CA PHE A 112 -9.35 -8.53 0.96
C PHE A 112 -8.01 -8.16 1.63
N SER A 113 -7.34 -7.12 1.12
CA SER A 113 -5.97 -6.79 1.55
C SER A 113 -5.59 -5.34 1.23
N GLY A 114 -4.53 -4.83 1.86
CA GLY A 114 -3.82 -3.62 1.44
C GLY A 114 -3.29 -3.71 0.00
N ALA A 115 -3.20 -4.92 -0.54
CA ALA A 115 -2.74 -5.14 -1.90
C ALA A 115 -3.67 -4.55 -2.99
N VAL A 116 -4.94 -4.28 -2.65
CA VAL A 116 -5.92 -3.75 -3.59
C VAL A 116 -5.84 -2.25 -3.79
N PHE A 117 -5.05 -1.55 -2.98
CA PHE A 117 -4.93 -0.10 -3.11
C PHE A 117 -4.20 0.26 -4.41
N PRO A 118 -4.80 1.13 -5.26
CA PRO A 118 -4.16 1.55 -6.51
C PRO A 118 -3.03 2.56 -6.29
N THR A 119 -3.00 3.22 -5.13
CA THR A 119 -1.95 4.17 -4.73
C THR A 119 -1.82 4.14 -3.21
N CYS A 120 -0.64 4.52 -2.70
CA CYS A 120 -0.52 4.94 -1.32
C CYS A 120 -1.22 6.31 -1.15
N HIS A 121 -1.58 6.66 0.09
CA HIS A 121 -2.35 7.87 0.38
C HIS A 121 -1.80 8.62 1.61
N GLY A 122 -0.53 8.38 1.96
CA GLY A 122 0.19 9.14 3.01
C GLY A 122 -0.39 9.02 4.43
N VAL A 123 -1.32 8.09 4.67
CA VAL A 123 -1.97 7.86 5.97
C VAL A 123 -2.08 6.37 6.26
N ASN A 124 -2.29 5.99 7.53
CA ASN A 124 -2.46 4.59 7.93
C ASN A 124 -3.63 3.94 7.17
N PRO A 125 -3.40 2.84 6.42
CA PRO A 125 -4.38 2.30 5.49
C PRO A 125 -5.46 1.44 6.16
N THR A 126 -5.26 1.02 7.41
CA THR A 126 -6.08 0.00 8.06
C THR A 126 -7.56 0.30 8.04
N LEU A 127 -7.97 1.53 8.37
CA LEU A 127 -9.39 1.90 8.39
C LEU A 127 -10.01 1.90 6.99
N THR A 128 -9.29 2.42 5.99
CA THR A 128 -9.74 2.40 4.59
C THR A 128 -9.83 0.96 4.07
N MET A 129 -8.86 0.11 4.44
CA MET A 129 -8.87 -1.31 4.09
C MET A 129 -10.11 -1.99 4.68
N TRP A 130 -10.41 -1.76 5.96
CA TRP A 130 -11.62 -2.26 6.59
C TRP A 130 -12.89 -1.79 5.90
N ALA A 131 -12.99 -0.51 5.53
CA ALA A 131 -14.15 0.01 4.82
C ALA A 131 -14.34 -0.66 3.45
N LEU A 132 -13.26 -0.87 2.69
CA LEU A 132 -13.30 -1.58 1.41
C LEU A 132 -13.72 -3.04 1.59
N CYS A 133 -13.11 -3.73 2.56
CA CYS A 133 -13.42 -5.13 2.86
C CYS A 133 -14.87 -5.30 3.30
N TYR A 134 -15.38 -4.42 4.17
CA TYR A 134 -16.76 -4.46 4.63
C TYR A 134 -17.74 -4.26 3.47
N ARG A 135 -17.52 -3.23 2.64
CA ARG A 135 -18.35 -2.97 1.45
C ARG A 135 -18.37 -4.17 0.48
N ALA A 136 -17.20 -4.74 0.19
CA ALA A 136 -17.10 -5.87 -0.72
C ALA A 136 -17.76 -7.14 -0.14
N ALA A 137 -17.64 -7.35 1.17
CA ALA A 137 -18.29 -8.45 1.86
C ALA A 137 -19.83 -8.33 1.84
N GLU A 138 -20.39 -7.13 2.08
CA GLU A 138 -21.84 -6.90 1.95
C GLU A 138 -22.32 -7.25 0.53
N GLN A 139 -21.64 -6.75 -0.50
CA GLN A 139 -22.01 -7.04 -1.88
C GLN A 139 -21.86 -8.53 -2.23
N LEU A 140 -20.86 -9.22 -1.67
CA LEU A 140 -20.70 -10.66 -1.82
C LEU A 140 -21.88 -11.43 -1.20
N VAL A 141 -22.28 -11.06 0.02
CA VAL A 141 -23.45 -11.66 0.68
C VAL A 141 -24.72 -11.46 -0.14
N ASP A 142 -24.96 -10.25 -0.64
CA ASP A 142 -26.12 -9.95 -1.48
C ASP A 142 -26.13 -10.81 -2.75
N ARG A 143 -24.99 -10.93 -3.44
CA ARG A 143 -24.86 -11.74 -4.66
C ARG A 143 -25.07 -13.23 -4.39
N LEU A 144 -24.55 -13.76 -3.27
CA LEU A 144 -24.78 -15.15 -2.86
C LEU A 144 -26.28 -15.41 -2.59
N GLN A 145 -26.96 -14.50 -1.90
CA GLN A 145 -28.41 -14.62 -1.65
C GLN A 145 -29.23 -14.60 -2.94
N ARG A 146 -28.75 -13.88 -3.96
CA ARG A 146 -29.38 -13.80 -5.28
C ARG A 146 -28.93 -14.90 -6.25
N SER A 147 -28.04 -15.80 -5.81
CA SER A 147 -27.42 -16.85 -6.64
C SER A 147 -26.71 -16.29 -7.89
N GLU A 148 -26.08 -15.11 -7.73
CA GLU A 148 -25.31 -14.41 -8.76
C GLU A 148 -23.80 -14.68 -8.66
N GLU A 149 -23.36 -15.45 -7.66
CA GLU A 149 -22.02 -16.01 -7.56
C GLU A 149 -22.01 -17.48 -8.01
N PRO A 150 -20.93 -17.93 -8.67
CA PRO A 150 -20.74 -19.32 -9.09
C PRO A 150 -20.56 -20.31 -7.94
#